data_AF-A0A7R9JUG7-F1
#
_entry.id   AF-A0A7R9JUG7-F1
#
_cell.length_a   1.000
_cell.length_b   1.000
_cell.length_c   1.000
_cell.angle_alpha   90.00
_cell.angle_beta   90.00
_cell.angle_gamma   90.00
#
_symmetry.space_group_name_H-M   'P 1'
#
loop_
_entity.id
_entity.type
_entity.pdbx_description
1 polymer ?
#
loop_
_entity_poly.entity_id
_entity_poly.type
_entity_poly.pdbx_seq_one_letter_code
_entity_poly.pdbx_strand_id
1 'polypeptide(L)'
;MLISLLSYDDGELDQSTIVPMIDGGTEGFKGNARVILPGMTSCIECTLDLFPPQVTFPLCTIANTPRLPEHCIEYVKVIQWTKENPWDVTIDGDDPAHINWIYEKSQERAAQFGISGVTYRLVQGVVKNIIPAVASTNAIIAAACATEAFKLATSCCMPLDNYMVFNDLDGIYTYTYEAERKEDCLACSQVPKNVYIKKLDMKLQDLIDYLCEDSAFQMKNPGLTVYTDGKNRTLYMSTVASIEEKTRFNLKKSLLELGLKDGSQVMVADSTTPNTVVLSLKFTPPTDVVMI
;
A
#
# COMPACT_ATOMS: atom_id res chain seq x y z
N MET A 1 -10.98 7.93 -7.25
CA MET A 1 -11.13 6.45 -7.38
C MET A 1 -12.60 6.15 -7.62
N LEU A 2 -12.94 5.05 -8.27
CA LEU A 2 -14.32 4.71 -8.63
C LEU A 2 -15.27 4.61 -7.42
N ILE A 3 -14.76 4.25 -6.24
CA ILE A 3 -15.54 4.19 -5.00
C ILE A 3 -16.04 5.59 -4.58
N SER A 4 -15.29 6.67 -4.87
CA SER A 4 -15.70 8.04 -4.53
C SER A 4 -16.83 8.56 -5.39
N LEU A 5 -17.22 7.83 -6.45
CA LEU A 5 -18.33 8.18 -7.33
C LEU A 5 -19.65 7.57 -6.87
N LEU A 6 -19.61 6.64 -5.91
CA LEU A 6 -20.79 5.94 -5.43
C LEU A 6 -21.70 6.88 -4.64
N SER A 7 -22.98 6.88 -4.98
CA SER A 7 -24.02 7.54 -4.19
C SER A 7 -24.81 6.51 -3.39
N TYR A 8 -25.18 6.90 -2.17
CA TYR A 8 -26.00 6.09 -1.29
C TYR A 8 -27.22 6.91 -0.85
N ASP A 9 -28.40 6.40 -1.15
CA ASP A 9 -29.68 6.98 -0.75
C ASP A 9 -30.26 6.13 0.38
N ASP A 10 -30.41 6.72 1.58
CA ASP A 10 -30.87 6.03 2.79
C ASP A 10 -30.09 4.74 3.14
N GLY A 11 -28.81 4.67 2.75
CA GLY A 11 -27.94 3.52 2.97
C GLY A 11 -27.99 2.45 1.88
N GLU A 12 -28.87 2.59 0.89
CA GLU A 12 -28.90 1.75 -0.30
C GLU A 12 -28.01 2.34 -1.41
N LEU A 13 -27.26 1.49 -2.11
CA LEU A 13 -26.35 1.92 -3.17
C LEU A 13 -27.11 2.22 -4.46
N ASP A 14 -26.96 3.42 -5.00
CA ASP A 14 -27.46 3.75 -6.34
C ASP A 14 -26.60 3.05 -7.40
N GLN A 15 -27.13 1.98 -7.98
CA GLN A 15 -26.42 1.17 -8.98
C GLN A 15 -26.06 1.95 -10.25
N SER A 16 -26.73 3.07 -10.55
CA SER A 16 -26.41 3.90 -11.71
C SER A 16 -25.06 4.63 -11.57
N THR A 17 -24.59 4.79 -10.33
CA THR A 17 -23.29 5.40 -10.03
C THR A 17 -22.13 4.40 -10.07
N ILE A 18 -22.42 3.10 -10.23
CA ILE A 18 -21.41 2.06 -10.30
C ILE A 18 -20.74 2.11 -11.67
N VAL A 19 -19.43 2.33 -11.64
CA VAL A 19 -18.56 2.16 -12.80
C VAL A 19 -17.77 0.86 -12.60
N PRO A 20 -18.07 -0.22 -13.35
CA PRO A 20 -17.33 -1.47 -13.26
C PRO A 20 -15.84 -1.26 -13.55
N MET A 21 -14.99 -1.97 -12.83
CA MET A 21 -13.55 -1.97 -13.01
C MET A 21 -13.05 -3.37 -13.31
N ILE A 22 -12.24 -3.49 -14.34
CA ILE A 22 -11.53 -4.72 -14.67
C ILE A 22 -10.06 -4.46 -14.45
N ASP A 23 -9.44 -5.29 -13.64
CA ASP A 23 -8.03 -5.20 -13.30
C ASP A 23 -7.30 -6.47 -13.73
N GLY A 24 -6.08 -6.30 -14.23
CA GLY A 24 -5.24 -7.37 -14.75
C GLY A 24 -3.80 -7.15 -14.33
N GLY A 25 -3.20 -8.17 -13.72
CA GLY A 25 -1.81 -8.16 -13.24
C GLY A 25 -1.01 -9.32 -13.83
N THR A 26 0.29 -9.09 -14.06
CA THR A 26 1.20 -10.09 -14.66
C THR A 26 2.60 -9.99 -14.05
N GLU A 27 3.19 -11.14 -13.72
CA GLU A 27 4.57 -11.26 -13.28
C GLU A 27 5.15 -12.59 -13.79
N GLY A 28 6.08 -12.51 -14.74
CA GLY A 28 6.67 -13.68 -15.40
C GLY A 28 5.62 -14.58 -16.04
N PHE A 29 5.52 -15.82 -15.58
CA PHE A 29 4.55 -16.84 -16.04
C PHE A 29 3.28 -16.92 -15.18
N LYS A 30 3.05 -15.92 -14.32
CA LYS A 30 1.87 -15.82 -13.48
C LYS A 30 1.10 -14.56 -13.82
N GLY A 31 -0.22 -14.61 -13.64
CA GLY A 31 -1.06 -13.44 -13.77
C GLY A 31 -2.39 -13.61 -13.05
N ASN A 32 -3.13 -12.53 -12.98
CA ASN A 32 -4.49 -12.51 -12.44
C ASN A 32 -5.36 -11.56 -13.24
N ALA A 33 -6.64 -11.88 -13.34
CA ALA A 33 -7.67 -10.99 -13.86
C ALA A 33 -8.79 -10.92 -12.83
N ARG A 34 -9.37 -9.74 -12.65
CA ARG A 34 -10.47 -9.54 -11.70
C ARG A 34 -11.51 -8.55 -12.19
N VAL A 35 -12.74 -8.75 -11.76
CA VAL A 35 -13.89 -7.87 -12.03
C VAL A 35 -14.39 -7.30 -10.70
N ILE A 36 -14.35 -5.98 -10.60
CA ILE A 36 -14.74 -5.23 -9.41
C ILE A 36 -15.97 -4.39 -9.75
N LEU A 37 -17.01 -4.56 -8.95
CA LEU A 37 -18.21 -3.73 -8.92
C LEU A 37 -18.17 -2.93 -7.62
N PRO A 38 -17.69 -1.68 -7.64
CA PRO A 38 -17.51 -0.88 -6.43
C PRO A 38 -18.79 -0.82 -5.60
N GLY A 39 -18.68 -1.10 -4.30
CA GLY A 39 -19.82 -1.12 -3.38
C GLY A 39 -20.65 -2.41 -3.37
N MET A 40 -20.39 -3.33 -4.31
CA MET A 40 -21.06 -4.65 -4.38
C MET A 40 -20.06 -5.80 -4.14
N THR A 41 -19.05 -5.95 -4.99
CA THR A 41 -18.03 -7.02 -4.87
C THR A 41 -16.78 -6.55 -4.11
N SER A 42 -15.83 -7.46 -3.86
CA SER A 42 -14.60 -7.10 -3.16
C SER A 42 -13.78 -6.09 -3.99
N CYS A 43 -13.36 -4.98 -3.39
CA CYS A 43 -12.45 -4.03 -4.02
C CYS A 43 -10.97 -4.48 -3.93
N ILE A 44 -10.05 -3.69 -4.48
CA ILE A 44 -8.61 -3.97 -4.40
C ILE A 44 -8.17 -4.11 -2.94
N GLU A 45 -8.59 -3.19 -2.07
CA GLU A 45 -8.23 -3.17 -0.66
C GLU A 45 -8.78 -4.36 0.14
N CYS A 46 -9.90 -4.96 -0.29
CA CYS A 46 -10.39 -6.21 0.32
C CYS A 46 -9.37 -7.34 0.14
N THR A 47 -8.61 -7.32 -0.95
CA THR A 47 -7.67 -8.37 -1.35
C THR A 47 -6.21 -7.95 -1.25
N LEU A 48 -5.90 -6.86 -0.55
CA LEU A 48 -4.54 -6.33 -0.47
C LEU A 48 -3.53 -7.35 0.10
N ASP A 49 -3.99 -8.23 1.00
CA ASP A 49 -3.17 -9.29 1.60
C ASP A 49 -2.76 -10.38 0.60
N LEU A 50 -3.38 -10.45 -0.58
CA LEU A 50 -3.00 -11.39 -1.65
C LEU A 50 -1.78 -10.92 -2.44
N PHE A 51 -1.41 -9.64 -2.34
CA PHE A 51 -0.20 -9.14 -2.98
C PHE A 51 1.03 -9.64 -2.22
N PRO A 52 2.08 -10.09 -2.93
CA PRO A 52 3.30 -10.53 -2.27
C PRO A 52 3.93 -9.38 -1.48
N PRO A 53 4.53 -9.64 -0.30
CA PRO A 53 5.20 -8.60 0.47
C PRO A 53 6.37 -8.03 -0.33
N GLN A 54 6.54 -6.71 -0.28
CA GLN A 54 7.67 -6.06 -0.93
C GLN A 54 8.98 -6.52 -0.28
N VAL A 55 9.94 -6.92 -1.11
CA VAL A 55 11.27 -7.30 -0.63
C VAL A 55 11.99 -6.03 -0.19
N THR A 56 12.20 -5.88 1.11
CA THR A 56 12.97 -4.78 1.70
C THR A 56 14.15 -5.36 2.47
N PHE A 57 15.34 -4.81 2.23
CA PHE A 57 16.55 -5.27 2.92
C PHE A 57 16.78 -4.42 4.18
N PRO A 58 16.91 -5.02 5.37
CA PRO A 58 17.18 -4.26 6.60
C PRO A 58 18.47 -3.45 6.52
N LEU A 59 18.44 -2.20 7.00
CA LEU A 59 19.58 -1.28 6.92
C LEU A 59 20.85 -1.86 7.58
N CYS A 60 20.71 -2.55 8.72
CA CYS A 60 21.82 -3.19 9.42
C CYS A 60 22.48 -4.30 8.57
N THR A 61 21.69 -5.04 7.79
CA THR A 61 22.17 -6.12 6.92
C THR A 61 22.91 -5.55 5.72
N ILE A 62 22.32 -4.55 5.04
CA ILE A 62 22.99 -3.92 3.90
C ILE A 62 24.23 -3.15 4.33
N ALA A 63 24.28 -2.56 5.53
CA ALA A 63 25.42 -1.77 5.98
C ALA A 63 26.58 -2.64 6.51
N ASN A 64 26.30 -3.62 7.37
CA ASN A 64 27.33 -4.29 8.16
C ASN A 64 27.52 -5.77 7.82
N THR A 65 26.46 -6.48 7.44
CA THR A 65 26.48 -7.94 7.26
C THR A 65 25.83 -8.38 5.94
N PRO A 66 26.34 -7.92 4.78
CA PRO A 66 25.83 -8.38 3.48
C PRO A 66 26.09 -9.88 3.31
N ARG A 67 25.19 -10.57 2.61
CA ARG A 67 25.22 -12.03 2.41
C ARG A 67 24.91 -12.43 0.98
N LEU A 68 24.07 -11.64 0.31
CA LEU A 68 23.65 -11.83 -1.07
C LEU A 68 24.22 -10.70 -1.94
N PRO A 69 24.46 -10.93 -3.24
CA PRO A 69 24.93 -9.87 -4.14
C PRO A 69 23.97 -8.67 -4.21
N GLU A 70 22.66 -8.89 -4.03
CA GLU A 70 21.64 -7.85 -3.93
C GLU A 70 21.89 -6.90 -2.75
N HIS A 71 22.42 -7.40 -1.63
CA HIS A 71 22.74 -6.55 -0.46
C HIS A 71 23.90 -5.59 -0.77
N CYS A 72 24.86 -6.03 -1.59
CA CYS A 72 25.96 -5.20 -2.03
C CYS A 72 25.46 -4.06 -2.92
N ILE A 73 24.55 -4.39 -3.85
CA ILE A 73 23.96 -3.43 -4.79
C ILE A 73 23.06 -2.41 -4.06
N GLU A 74 22.20 -2.88 -3.15
CA GLU A 74 21.30 -1.98 -2.41
C GLU A 74 22.05 -1.01 -1.51
N TYR A 75 23.18 -1.42 -0.93
CA TYR A 75 24.05 -0.49 -0.20
C TYR A 75 24.63 0.60 -1.09
N VAL A 76 25.08 0.25 -2.29
CA VAL A 76 25.64 1.24 -3.20
C VAL A 76 24.57 2.24 -3.59
N LYS A 77 23.37 1.75 -3.92
CA LYS A 77 22.20 2.55 -4.28
C LYS A 77 21.73 3.49 -3.15
N VAL A 78 21.62 2.99 -1.91
CA VAL A 78 21.02 3.76 -0.80
C VAL A 78 22.06 4.57 -0.01
N ILE A 79 23.26 4.03 0.19
CA ILE A 79 24.27 4.57 1.11
C ILE A 79 25.47 5.16 0.38
N GLN A 80 26.05 4.47 -0.60
CA GLN A 80 27.29 4.93 -1.23
C GLN A 80 27.04 6.03 -2.25
N TRP A 81 25.99 5.91 -3.05
CA TRP A 81 25.58 6.91 -4.02
C TRP A 81 25.36 8.26 -3.35
N THR A 82 24.64 8.30 -2.23
CA THR A 82 24.37 9.54 -1.48
C THR A 82 25.60 10.19 -0.87
N LYS A 83 26.72 9.46 -0.73
CA LYS A 83 27.99 9.95 -0.16
C LYS A 83 28.99 10.41 -1.20
N GLU A 84 29.16 9.63 -2.27
CA GLU A 84 30.21 9.87 -3.27
C GLU A 84 29.68 10.58 -4.52
N ASN A 85 28.36 10.60 -4.72
CA ASN A 85 27.63 11.07 -5.90
C ASN A 85 28.48 11.85 -6.92
N PRO A 86 29.08 11.19 -7.92
CA PRO A 86 29.99 11.85 -8.87
C PRO A 86 29.32 12.95 -9.69
N TRP A 87 27.99 12.91 -9.80
CA TRP A 87 27.19 13.75 -10.68
C TRP A 87 26.28 14.73 -9.94
N ASP A 88 26.19 14.64 -8.61
CA ASP A 88 25.23 15.39 -7.78
C ASP A 88 23.76 15.24 -8.25
N VAL A 89 23.41 14.10 -8.87
CA VAL A 89 22.05 13.77 -9.33
C VAL A 89 21.46 12.56 -8.62
N THR A 90 20.14 12.41 -8.70
CA THR A 90 19.46 11.18 -8.28
C THR A 90 19.79 10.03 -9.24
N ILE A 91 19.80 8.80 -8.73
CA ILE A 91 20.04 7.60 -9.56
C ILE A 91 19.00 7.53 -10.66
N ASP A 92 19.45 7.62 -11.91
CA ASP A 92 18.69 7.23 -13.08
C ASP A 92 19.05 5.77 -13.43
N GLY A 93 18.06 4.88 -13.36
CA GLY A 93 18.25 3.47 -13.70
C GLY A 93 18.45 3.24 -15.20
N ASP A 94 17.99 4.14 -16.06
CA ASP A 94 18.10 4.03 -17.51
C ASP A 94 19.43 4.58 -18.05
N ASP A 95 20.17 5.36 -17.25
CA ASP A 95 21.50 5.85 -17.61
C ASP A 95 22.57 4.75 -17.47
N PRO A 96 23.23 4.34 -18.57
CA PRO A 96 24.30 3.34 -18.51
C PRO A 96 25.48 3.75 -17.63
N ALA A 97 25.79 5.05 -17.50
CA ALA A 97 26.89 5.55 -16.68
C ALA A 97 26.60 5.33 -15.19
N HIS A 98 25.38 5.62 -14.75
CA HIS A 98 24.94 5.37 -13.37
C HIS A 98 24.98 3.87 -13.04
N ILE A 99 24.43 3.03 -13.92
CA ILE A 99 24.41 1.58 -13.70
C ILE A 99 25.83 1.00 -13.70
N ASN A 100 26.72 1.44 -14.59
CA ASN A 100 28.12 1.01 -14.61
C ASN A 100 28.83 1.39 -13.31
N TRP A 101 28.64 2.61 -12.81
CA TRP A 101 29.22 3.03 -11.53
C TRP A 101 28.71 2.18 -10.36
N ILE A 102 27.39 1.94 -10.31
CA ILE A 102 26.80 1.09 -9.28
C ILE A 102 27.36 -0.33 -9.38
N TYR A 103 27.55 -0.86 -10.59
CA TYR A 103 28.12 -2.17 -10.83
C TYR A 103 29.56 -2.28 -10.31
N GLU A 104 30.45 -1.34 -10.66
CA GLU A 104 31.84 -1.33 -10.20
C GLU A 104 31.92 -1.26 -8.67
N LYS A 105 31.18 -0.35 -8.04
CA LYS A 105 31.14 -0.23 -6.57
C LYS A 105 30.53 -1.44 -5.89
N SER A 106 29.53 -2.06 -6.50
CA SER A 106 28.95 -3.30 -5.97
C SER A 106 29.94 -4.46 -6.03
N GLN A 107 30.79 -4.52 -7.06
CA GLN A 107 31.85 -5.53 -7.16
C GLN A 107 32.95 -5.32 -6.13
N GLU A 108 33.43 -4.08 -5.95
CA GLU A 108 34.40 -3.74 -4.90
C GLU A 108 33.90 -4.20 -3.52
N ARG A 109 32.63 -3.90 -3.24
CA ARG A 109 31.99 -4.27 -1.98
C ARG A 109 31.80 -5.78 -1.85
N ALA A 110 31.34 -6.45 -2.90
CA ALA A 110 31.17 -7.90 -2.88
C ALA A 110 32.52 -8.61 -2.64
N ALA A 111 33.61 -8.13 -3.23
CA ALA A 111 34.95 -8.65 -3.01
C ALA A 111 35.41 -8.52 -1.55
N GLN A 112 35.10 -7.41 -0.87
CA GLN A 112 35.43 -7.21 0.55
C GLN A 112 34.78 -8.26 1.47
N PHE A 113 33.56 -8.70 1.14
CA PHE A 113 32.81 -9.68 1.93
C PHE A 113 32.88 -11.11 1.36
N GLY A 114 33.67 -11.35 0.31
CA GLY A 114 33.79 -12.65 -0.35
C GLY A 114 32.49 -13.13 -1.03
N ILE A 115 31.62 -12.21 -1.44
CA ILE A 115 30.34 -12.49 -2.10
C ILE A 115 30.57 -12.54 -3.61
N SER A 116 30.01 -13.56 -4.27
CA SER A 116 30.04 -13.71 -5.73
C SER A 116 28.63 -13.53 -6.32
N GLY A 117 28.55 -13.35 -7.65
CA GLY A 117 27.27 -13.25 -8.35
C GLY A 117 26.80 -11.84 -8.70
N VAL A 118 27.60 -10.80 -8.42
CA VAL A 118 27.31 -9.44 -8.89
C VAL A 118 27.51 -9.39 -10.42
N THR A 119 26.41 -9.25 -11.14
CA THR A 119 26.39 -9.12 -12.61
C THR A 119 25.70 -7.81 -13.00
N TYR A 120 26.04 -7.27 -14.18
CA TYR A 120 25.40 -6.06 -14.69
C TYR A 120 23.87 -6.20 -14.77
N ARG A 121 23.38 -7.36 -15.22
CA ARG A 121 21.95 -7.69 -15.28
C ARG A 121 21.30 -7.67 -13.90
N LEU A 122 21.97 -8.22 -12.88
CA LEU A 122 21.47 -8.21 -11.50
C LEU A 122 21.40 -6.78 -10.95
N VAL A 123 22.40 -5.94 -11.24
CA VAL A 123 22.39 -4.52 -10.86
C VAL A 123 21.18 -3.80 -11.46
N GLN A 124 20.93 -3.97 -12.75
CA GLN A 124 19.74 -3.39 -13.38
C GLN A 124 18.45 -3.89 -12.73
N GLY A 125 18.38 -5.19 -12.42
CA GLY A 125 17.27 -5.81 -11.71
C GLY A 125 16.96 -5.15 -10.37
N VAL A 126 17.99 -4.95 -9.53
CA VAL A 126 17.86 -4.38 -8.18
C VAL A 126 17.64 -2.86 -8.20
N VAL A 127 18.29 -2.15 -9.13
CA VAL A 127 18.14 -0.68 -9.23
C VAL A 127 16.74 -0.31 -9.71
N LYS A 128 16.22 -1.00 -10.74
CA LYS A 128 14.91 -0.70 -11.33
C LYS A 128 13.76 -1.49 -10.72
N ASN A 129 14.01 -2.42 -9.79
CA ASN A 129 13.03 -3.41 -9.33
C ASN A 129 12.33 -4.12 -10.51
N ILE A 130 13.11 -4.64 -11.46
CA ILE A 130 12.59 -5.22 -12.71
C ILE A 130 11.70 -6.44 -12.41
N ILE A 131 10.43 -6.36 -12.80
CA ILE A 131 9.50 -7.48 -12.83
C ILE A 131 9.66 -8.20 -14.19
N PRO A 132 9.97 -9.51 -14.22
CA PRO A 132 10.03 -10.26 -15.47
C PRO A 132 8.70 -10.20 -16.24
N ALA A 133 8.74 -10.02 -17.55
CA ALA A 133 7.56 -9.94 -18.40
C ALA A 133 7.73 -10.73 -19.70
N VAL A 134 6.67 -11.43 -20.13
CA VAL A 134 6.62 -12.18 -21.39
C VAL A 134 5.28 -11.91 -22.10
N ALA A 135 5.31 -11.92 -23.44
CA ALA A 135 4.14 -11.58 -24.24
C ALA A 135 2.96 -12.56 -24.07
N SER A 136 3.24 -13.84 -23.84
CA SER A 136 2.21 -14.88 -23.66
C SER A 136 1.31 -14.61 -22.45
N THR A 137 1.89 -14.36 -21.28
CA THR A 137 1.14 -14.06 -20.05
C THR A 137 0.30 -12.80 -20.21
N ASN A 138 0.87 -11.74 -20.80
CA ASN A 138 0.15 -10.49 -21.06
C ASN A 138 -1.04 -10.71 -22.00
N ALA A 139 -0.86 -11.52 -23.05
CA ALA A 139 -1.93 -11.84 -23.99
C ALA A 139 -3.09 -12.59 -23.31
N ILE A 140 -2.77 -13.55 -22.44
CA ILE A 140 -3.78 -14.35 -21.71
C ILE A 140 -4.59 -13.46 -20.75
N ILE A 141 -3.92 -12.66 -19.93
CA ILE A 141 -4.60 -11.78 -18.97
C ILE A 141 -5.38 -10.68 -19.69
N ALA A 142 -4.81 -10.06 -20.73
CA ALA A 142 -5.52 -9.06 -21.53
C ALA A 142 -6.76 -9.64 -22.22
N ALA A 143 -6.68 -10.88 -22.71
CA ALA A 143 -7.82 -11.58 -23.30
C ALA A 143 -8.94 -11.84 -22.27
N ALA A 144 -8.58 -12.27 -21.05
CA ALA A 144 -9.54 -12.42 -19.96
C ALA A 144 -10.21 -11.07 -19.64
N CYS A 145 -9.43 -10.01 -19.42
CA CYS A 145 -9.96 -8.68 -19.13
C CYS A 145 -10.87 -8.13 -20.25
N ALA A 146 -10.46 -8.25 -21.51
CA ALA A 146 -11.26 -7.78 -22.64
C ALA A 146 -12.57 -8.57 -22.80
N THR A 147 -12.55 -9.87 -22.51
CA THR A 147 -13.74 -10.72 -22.51
C THR A 147 -14.74 -10.25 -21.44
N GLU A 148 -14.27 -9.95 -20.23
CA GLU A 148 -15.13 -9.43 -19.15
C GLU A 148 -15.67 -8.04 -19.48
N ALA A 149 -14.88 -7.18 -20.13
CA ALA A 149 -15.35 -5.87 -20.57
C ALA A 149 -16.51 -6.02 -21.58
N PHE A 150 -16.37 -6.96 -22.52
CA PHE A 150 -17.42 -7.25 -23.49
C PHE A 150 -18.69 -7.80 -22.84
N LYS A 151 -18.56 -8.73 -21.87
CA LYS A 151 -19.70 -9.27 -21.12
C LYS A 151 -20.43 -8.18 -20.35
N LEU A 152 -19.72 -7.31 -19.64
CA LEU A 152 -20.31 -6.20 -18.89
C LEU A 152 -21.01 -5.19 -19.80
N ALA A 153 -20.42 -4.86 -20.95
CA ALA A 153 -20.98 -3.87 -21.88
C ALA A 153 -22.22 -4.37 -22.64
N THR A 154 -22.29 -5.68 -22.91
CA THR A 154 -23.35 -6.26 -23.77
C THR A 154 -24.38 -7.09 -23.01
N SER A 155 -24.08 -7.43 -21.75
CA SER A 155 -24.86 -8.37 -20.93
C SER A 155 -25.09 -9.72 -21.63
N CYS A 156 -24.18 -10.13 -22.53
CA CYS A 156 -24.33 -11.36 -23.31
C CYS A 156 -24.11 -12.64 -22.49
N CYS A 157 -23.40 -12.54 -21.37
CA CYS A 157 -23.12 -13.62 -20.43
C CYS A 157 -22.84 -13.03 -19.04
N MET A 158 -22.91 -13.86 -18.00
CA MET A 158 -22.52 -13.47 -16.66
C MET A 158 -21.02 -13.16 -16.60
N PRO A 159 -20.63 -12.05 -15.93
CA PRO A 159 -19.22 -11.71 -15.75
C PRO A 159 -18.53 -12.72 -14.81
N LEU A 160 -17.20 -12.70 -14.84
CA LEU A 160 -16.34 -13.42 -13.90
C LEU A 160 -16.72 -13.06 -12.46
N ASP A 161 -16.83 -14.09 -11.62
CA ASP A 161 -17.10 -13.92 -10.21
C ASP A 161 -15.82 -13.51 -9.47
N ASN A 162 -15.54 -12.22 -9.53
CA ASN A 162 -14.44 -11.51 -8.87
C ASN A 162 -13.02 -11.86 -9.37
N TYR A 163 -12.49 -13.07 -9.16
CA TYR A 163 -11.04 -13.31 -9.27
C TYR A 163 -10.67 -14.55 -10.08
N MET A 164 -9.70 -14.40 -10.99
CA MET A 164 -9.02 -15.47 -11.71
C MET A 164 -7.51 -15.38 -11.52
N VAL A 165 -6.87 -16.50 -11.22
CA VAL A 165 -5.41 -16.68 -11.20
C VAL A 165 -4.99 -17.54 -12.38
N PHE A 166 -3.85 -17.22 -12.99
CA PHE A 166 -3.20 -17.95 -14.06
C PHE A 166 -1.74 -18.27 -13.68
N ASN A 167 -1.29 -19.49 -14.00
CA ASN A 167 0.08 -19.93 -13.81
C ASN A 167 0.47 -20.93 -14.92
N ASP A 168 1.63 -20.69 -15.55
CA ASP A 168 2.18 -21.48 -16.67
C ASP A 168 3.58 -22.04 -16.38
N LEU A 169 3.92 -22.25 -15.10
CA LEU A 169 5.21 -22.83 -14.71
C LEU A 169 5.27 -24.35 -14.83
N ASP A 170 4.17 -25.04 -14.53
CA ASP A 170 4.06 -26.50 -14.58
C ASP A 170 2.70 -26.88 -15.21
N GLY A 171 2.71 -26.97 -16.54
CA GLY A 171 1.49 -26.98 -17.33
C GLY A 171 0.70 -25.67 -17.20
N ILE A 172 -0.51 -25.67 -17.75
CA ILE A 172 -1.41 -24.51 -17.70
C ILE A 172 -2.40 -24.71 -16.56
N TYR A 173 -2.36 -23.81 -15.59
CA TYR A 173 -3.27 -23.80 -14.46
C TYR A 173 -4.03 -22.48 -14.37
N THR A 174 -5.34 -22.59 -14.18
CA THR A 174 -6.21 -21.47 -13.85
C THR A 174 -7.10 -21.81 -12.67
N TYR A 175 -7.28 -20.86 -11.76
CA TYR A 175 -8.19 -20.98 -10.63
C TYR A 175 -9.09 -19.76 -10.57
N THR A 176 -10.40 -19.98 -10.42
CA THR A 176 -11.40 -18.91 -10.32
C THR A 176 -12.13 -19.08 -9.00
N TYR A 177 -12.30 -17.97 -8.29
CA TYR A 177 -13.02 -17.96 -7.02
C TYR A 177 -13.59 -16.56 -6.76
N GLU A 178 -14.71 -16.52 -6.05
CA GLU A 178 -15.30 -15.29 -5.54
C GLU A 178 -14.50 -14.82 -4.32
N ALA A 179 -13.76 -13.72 -4.43
CA ALA A 179 -13.11 -13.13 -3.28
C ALA A 179 -14.15 -12.41 -2.40
N GLU A 180 -14.14 -12.72 -1.10
CA GLU A 180 -15.10 -12.14 -0.16
C GLU A 180 -14.86 -10.65 0.04
N ARG A 181 -15.94 -9.86 0.04
CA ARG A 181 -15.89 -8.45 0.40
C ARG A 181 -15.77 -8.32 1.92
N LYS A 182 -14.65 -7.75 2.39
CA LYS A 182 -14.47 -7.40 3.80
C LYS A 182 -15.47 -6.32 4.23
N GLU A 183 -16.26 -6.60 5.27
CA GLU A 183 -17.24 -5.66 5.84
C GLU A 183 -16.59 -4.43 6.48
N ASP A 184 -15.35 -4.58 6.99
CA ASP A 184 -14.55 -3.55 7.64
C ASP A 184 -13.51 -2.91 6.71
N CYS A 185 -13.68 -3.07 5.38
CA CYS A 185 -12.75 -2.55 4.39
C CYS A 185 -12.61 -1.03 4.45
N LEU A 186 -11.38 -0.52 4.54
CA LEU A 186 -11.11 0.93 4.62
C LEU A 186 -11.55 1.73 3.40
N ALA A 187 -11.67 1.08 2.24
CA ALA A 187 -12.03 1.75 1.00
C ALA A 187 -13.52 1.65 0.69
N CYS A 188 -14.07 0.42 0.64
CA CYS A 188 -15.44 0.19 0.17
C CYS A 188 -16.48 -0.04 1.28
N SER A 189 -16.09 -0.02 2.56
CA SER A 189 -17.08 -0.04 3.65
C SER A 189 -17.54 1.38 3.95
N GLN A 190 -18.81 1.51 4.32
CA GLN A 190 -19.42 2.76 4.79
C GLN A 190 -19.34 2.88 6.32
N VAL A 191 -18.76 1.89 6.99
CA VAL A 191 -18.74 1.79 8.45
C VAL A 191 -17.44 2.39 8.99
N PRO A 192 -17.50 3.34 9.94
CA PRO A 192 -16.30 3.85 10.60
C PRO A 192 -15.52 2.72 11.27
N LYS A 193 -14.20 2.65 11.02
CA LYS A 193 -13.37 1.60 11.62
C LYS A 193 -13.06 1.93 13.07
N ASN A 194 -13.27 0.97 13.96
CA ASN A 194 -12.98 1.16 15.38
C ASN A 194 -11.47 1.01 15.64
N VAL A 195 -10.88 2.01 16.29
CA VAL A 195 -9.49 1.97 16.77
C VAL A 195 -9.51 1.94 18.29
N TYR A 196 -8.93 0.89 18.87
CA TYR A 196 -8.91 0.68 20.32
C TYR A 196 -7.68 1.32 20.95
N ILE A 197 -7.90 2.36 21.75
CA ILE A 197 -6.86 3.09 22.46
C ILE A 197 -6.64 2.44 23.82
N LYS A 198 -5.56 1.65 23.93
CA LYS A 198 -5.20 0.89 25.15
C LYS A 198 -4.61 1.78 26.27
N LYS A 199 -4.08 2.94 25.91
CA LYS A 199 -3.35 3.84 26.80
C LYS A 199 -3.99 5.23 26.78
N LEU A 200 -4.42 5.71 27.94
CA LEU A 200 -5.04 7.04 28.08
C LEU A 200 -4.05 8.18 27.80
N ASP A 201 -2.74 7.92 27.94
CA ASP A 201 -1.64 8.85 27.68
C ASP A 201 -1.10 8.76 26.25
N MET A 202 -1.73 7.98 25.36
CA MET A 202 -1.33 7.86 23.96
C MET A 202 -1.30 9.25 23.30
N LYS A 203 -0.19 9.55 22.64
CA LYS A 203 0.01 10.82 21.94
C LYS A 203 -0.55 10.74 20.53
N LEU A 204 -0.75 11.91 19.92
CA LEU A 204 -1.14 11.97 18.51
C LEU A 204 -0.06 11.34 17.59
N GLN A 205 1.22 11.47 17.95
CA GLN A 205 2.31 10.80 17.23
C GLN A 205 2.13 9.27 17.22
N ASP A 206 1.85 8.66 18.39
CA ASP A 206 1.70 7.21 18.51
C ASP A 206 0.52 6.70 17.65
N LEU A 207 -0.54 7.52 17.48
CA LEU A 207 -1.67 7.19 16.61
C LEU A 207 -1.29 7.25 15.13
N ILE A 208 -0.47 8.23 14.74
CA ILE A 208 0.06 8.32 13.37
C ILE A 208 0.96 7.12 13.07
N ASP A 209 1.87 6.80 14.00
CA ASP A 209 2.78 5.67 13.86
C ASP A 209 2.00 4.36 13.75
N TYR A 210 0.94 4.19 14.56
CA TYR A 210 0.02 3.06 14.43
C TYR A 210 -0.63 2.95 13.04
N LEU A 211 -1.12 4.06 12.47
CA LEU A 211 -1.73 4.07 11.13
C LEU A 211 -0.72 3.78 10.00
N CYS A 212 0.55 4.08 10.22
CA CYS A 212 1.62 3.78 9.28
C CYS A 212 2.11 2.33 9.38
N GLU A 213 2.22 1.78 10.60
CA GLU A 213 2.79 0.45 10.84
C GLU A 213 1.76 -0.69 10.72
N ASP A 214 0.49 -0.43 11.03
CA ASP A 214 -0.55 -1.47 11.03
C ASP A 214 -0.82 -1.97 9.60
N SER A 215 -0.81 -3.30 9.45
CA SER A 215 -0.92 -3.96 8.14
C SER A 215 -2.24 -3.69 7.45
N ALA A 216 -3.29 -3.32 8.20
CA ALA A 216 -4.59 -3.02 7.61
C ALA A 216 -4.66 -1.60 7.03
N PHE A 217 -3.83 -0.66 7.49
CA PHE A 217 -3.86 0.75 7.06
C PHE A 217 -2.70 1.11 6.12
N GLN A 218 -1.46 0.73 6.47
CA GLN A 218 -0.22 0.97 5.70
C GLN A 218 -0.12 2.38 5.10
N MET A 219 -0.56 3.40 5.84
CA MET A 219 -0.58 4.77 5.35
C MET A 219 0.83 5.36 5.29
N LYS A 220 1.09 6.25 4.33
CA LYS A 220 2.41 6.89 4.19
C LYS A 220 2.55 8.13 5.05
N ASN A 221 1.61 9.08 4.90
CA ASN A 221 1.66 10.39 5.52
C ASN A 221 0.24 10.84 5.89
N PRO A 222 -0.40 10.20 6.89
CA PRO A 222 -1.79 10.47 7.23
C PRO A 222 -1.99 11.88 7.80
N GLY A 223 -2.90 12.63 7.19
CA GLY A 223 -3.45 13.87 7.74
C GLY A 223 -4.71 13.58 8.56
N LEU A 224 -4.75 14.05 9.81
CA LEU A 224 -5.85 13.83 10.74
C LEU A 224 -6.64 15.11 11.00
N THR A 225 -7.95 15.02 10.82
CA THR A 225 -8.90 16.08 11.13
C THR A 225 -10.01 15.53 12.01
N VAL A 226 -10.56 16.36 12.89
CA VAL A 226 -11.65 16.00 13.80
C VAL A 226 -12.76 17.03 13.70
N TYR A 227 -13.99 16.57 13.84
CA TYR A 227 -15.13 17.45 14.05
C TYR A 227 -15.38 17.61 15.55
N THR A 228 -15.12 18.78 16.10
CA THR A 228 -15.32 19.07 17.53
C THR A 228 -15.97 20.45 17.67
N ASP A 229 -16.97 20.57 18.55
CA ASP A 229 -17.67 21.83 18.84
C ASP A 229 -18.23 22.56 17.60
N GLY A 230 -18.72 21.80 16.61
CA GLY A 230 -19.33 22.36 15.39
C GLY A 230 -18.34 22.91 14.36
N LYS A 231 -17.03 22.66 14.53
CA LYS A 231 -15.97 23.08 13.59
C LYS A 231 -15.05 21.92 13.24
N ASN A 232 -14.60 21.90 11.99
CA ASN A 232 -13.51 21.02 11.56
C ASN A 232 -12.18 21.58 12.06
N ARG A 233 -11.48 20.80 12.88
CA ARG A 233 -10.17 21.13 13.42
C ARG A 233 -9.13 20.15 12.87
N THR A 234 -8.07 20.68 12.26
CA THR A 234 -6.92 19.89 11.84
C THR A 234 -6.05 19.56 13.05
N LEU A 235 -5.85 18.26 13.31
CA LEU A 235 -4.97 17.78 14.37
C LEU A 235 -3.51 17.78 13.90
N TYR A 236 -3.27 17.21 12.72
CA TYR A 236 -1.97 17.15 12.07
C TYR A 236 -2.12 16.99 10.56
N MET A 237 -1.26 17.64 9.77
CA MET A 237 -1.24 17.52 8.31
C MET A 237 0.17 17.82 7.79
N SER A 238 0.80 16.83 7.16
CA SER A 238 2.17 16.94 6.62
C SER A 238 2.25 17.42 5.17
N THR A 239 1.14 17.39 4.44
CA THR A 239 1.12 17.73 3.00
C THR A 239 1.36 19.20 2.71
N VAL A 240 1.00 20.09 3.63
CA VAL A 240 1.13 21.55 3.47
C VAL A 240 2.04 22.10 4.55
N ALA A 241 3.23 22.56 4.18
CA ALA A 241 4.27 23.03 5.10
C ALA A 241 3.77 24.09 6.12
N SER A 242 2.94 25.04 5.67
CA SER A 242 2.40 26.08 6.56
C SER A 242 1.42 25.54 7.62
N ILE A 243 0.73 24.43 7.33
CA ILE A 243 -0.19 23.77 8.26
C ILE A 243 0.59 22.81 9.15
N GLU A 244 1.61 22.13 8.60
CA GLU A 244 2.50 21.25 9.35
C GLU A 244 3.18 22.01 10.49
N GLU A 245 3.82 23.15 10.22
CA GLU A 245 4.48 23.97 11.24
C GLU A 245 3.51 24.38 12.36
N LYS A 246 2.27 24.72 11.99
CA LYS A 246 1.21 25.10 12.94
C LYS A 246 0.60 23.94 13.69
N THR A 247 0.73 22.70 13.22
CA THR A 247 0.09 21.52 13.85
C THR A 247 1.09 20.57 14.49
N ARG A 248 2.38 20.72 14.20
CA ARG A 248 3.48 19.91 14.76
C ARG A 248 3.51 19.90 16.28
N PHE A 249 3.06 20.97 16.94
CA PHE A 249 2.99 21.00 18.40
C PHE A 249 1.93 20.05 18.99
N ASN A 250 0.90 19.68 18.22
CA ASN A 250 -0.13 18.73 18.66
C ASN A 250 0.39 17.30 18.75
N LEU A 251 1.46 16.95 18.01
CA LEU A 251 2.04 15.60 18.02
C LEU A 251 2.47 15.15 19.42
N LYS A 252 2.90 16.10 20.26
CA LYS A 252 3.36 15.84 21.63
C LYS A 252 2.23 15.76 22.66
N LYS A 253 1.02 16.22 22.31
CA LYS A 253 -0.15 16.25 23.19
C LYS A 253 -0.82 14.89 23.23
N SER A 254 -1.43 14.58 24.36
CA SER A 254 -2.28 13.39 24.51
C SER A 254 -3.58 13.55 23.72
N LEU A 255 -4.20 12.43 23.32
CA LEU A 255 -5.49 12.46 22.62
C LEU A 255 -6.59 13.18 23.45
N LEU A 256 -6.55 13.02 24.78
CA LEU A 256 -7.46 13.70 25.71
C LEU A 256 -7.25 15.22 25.74
N GLU A 257 -6.01 15.70 25.73
CA GLU A 257 -5.69 17.15 25.64
C GLU A 257 -6.15 17.78 24.33
N LEU A 258 -6.23 16.99 23.27
CA LEU A 258 -6.74 17.42 21.97
C LEU A 258 -8.27 17.45 21.91
N GLY A 259 -8.96 17.01 22.97
CA GLY A 259 -10.41 16.99 23.09
C GLY A 259 -11.05 15.73 22.53
N LEU A 260 -10.28 14.68 22.24
CA LEU A 260 -10.80 13.40 21.76
C LEU A 260 -11.34 12.58 22.95
N LYS A 261 -12.56 12.12 22.81
CA LYS A 261 -13.29 11.28 23.78
C LYS A 261 -13.66 9.94 23.18
N ASP A 262 -14.13 9.01 24.01
CA ASP A 262 -14.73 7.76 23.51
C ASP A 262 -15.87 8.02 22.52
N GLY A 263 -15.81 7.33 21.37
CA GLY A 263 -16.72 7.51 20.25
C GLY A 263 -16.42 8.71 19.35
N SER A 264 -15.33 9.44 19.55
CA SER A 264 -14.95 10.53 18.65
C SER A 264 -14.56 9.99 17.28
N GLN A 265 -15.07 10.62 16.22
CA GLN A 265 -14.74 10.28 14.85
C GLN A 265 -13.58 11.14 14.35
N VAL A 266 -12.52 10.49 13.89
CA VAL A 266 -11.35 11.13 13.28
C VAL A 266 -11.36 10.82 11.79
N MET A 267 -11.30 11.88 10.99
CA MET A 267 -11.23 11.83 9.55
C MET A 267 -9.75 11.83 9.13
N VAL A 268 -9.31 10.73 8.53
CA VAL A 268 -7.94 10.52 8.08
C VAL A 268 -7.89 10.56 6.56
N ALA A 269 -7.02 11.40 6.02
CA ALA A 269 -6.74 11.47 4.59
C ALA A 269 -5.27 11.17 4.35
N ASP A 270 -4.96 10.28 3.41
CA ASP A 270 -3.58 9.94 3.04
C ASP A 270 -3.45 9.78 1.53
N SER A 271 -2.22 9.89 1.02
CA SER A 271 -1.92 9.62 -0.39
C SER A 271 -2.24 8.18 -0.84
N THR A 272 -2.29 7.22 0.08
CA THR A 272 -2.63 5.82 -0.21
C THR A 272 -4.12 5.61 -0.50
N THR A 273 -4.99 6.44 0.08
CA THR A 273 -6.45 6.31 -0.02
C THR A 273 -7.08 7.63 -0.43
N PRO A 274 -7.72 7.72 -1.61
CA PRO A 274 -8.29 8.97 -2.10
C PRO A 274 -9.56 9.39 -1.35
N ASN A 275 -10.20 8.45 -0.65
CA ASN A 275 -11.32 8.74 0.24
C ASN A 275 -10.82 8.97 1.65
N THR A 276 -11.48 9.89 2.35
CA THR A 276 -11.24 10.09 3.78
C THR A 276 -11.75 8.89 4.56
N VAL A 277 -10.84 8.21 5.27
CA VAL A 277 -11.17 7.11 6.17
C VAL A 277 -11.70 7.68 7.47
N VAL A 278 -12.87 7.22 7.92
CA VAL A 278 -13.45 7.62 9.20
C VAL A 278 -13.09 6.58 10.26
N LEU A 279 -12.36 7.02 11.29
CA LEU A 279 -11.98 6.20 12.43
C LEU A 279 -12.82 6.56 13.64
N SER A 280 -13.43 5.57 14.28
CA SER A 280 -14.13 5.70 15.55
C SER A 280 -13.18 5.31 16.68
N LEU A 281 -12.79 6.28 17.50
CA LEU A 281 -11.89 6.02 18.63
C LEU A 281 -12.65 5.36 19.78
N LYS A 282 -12.17 4.20 20.22
CA LYS A 282 -12.69 3.47 21.37
C LYS A 282 -11.65 3.42 22.47
N PHE A 283 -11.87 4.16 23.54
CA PHE A 283 -11.00 4.13 24.72
C PHE A 283 -11.42 2.93 25.55
N THR A 284 -10.61 1.87 25.54
CA THR A 284 -10.85 0.73 26.43
C THR A 284 -10.71 1.21 27.88
N PRO A 285 -11.70 0.97 28.76
CA PRO A 285 -11.51 1.22 30.17
C PRO A 285 -10.35 0.33 30.67
N PRO A 286 -9.54 0.80 31.63
CA PRO A 286 -8.56 -0.07 32.26
C PRO A 286 -9.33 -1.26 32.85
N THR A 287 -9.03 -2.47 32.37
CA THR A 287 -9.54 -3.70 32.94
C THR A 287 -9.26 -3.68 34.44
N ASP A 288 -10.32 -3.60 35.24
CA ASP A 288 -10.25 -4.00 36.63
C ASP A 288 -9.71 -5.43 36.67
N VAL A 289 -8.64 -5.58 37.44
CA VAL A 289 -8.12 -6.87 37.85
C VAL A 289 -9.29 -7.63 38.47
N VAL A 290 -9.83 -8.61 37.74
CA VAL A 290 -10.74 -9.60 38.32
C VAL A 290 -9.87 -10.42 39.27
N MET A 291 -9.88 -10.04 40.55
CA MET A 291 -9.45 -10.89 41.64
C MET A 291 -10.43 -12.06 41.74
N ILE A 292 -9.98 -13.24 41.29
CA ILE A 292 -10.44 -14.54 41.81
C ILE A 292 -9.18 -15.37 42.06
#